data_AF-A0A8S1QF93-F1
#
_entry.id   AF-A0A8S1QF93-F1
#
_cell.length_a   1.000
_cell.length_b   1.000
_cell.length_c   1.000
_cell.angle_alpha   90.00
_cell.angle_beta   90.00
_cell.angle_gamma   90.00
#
_symmetry.space_group_name_H-M   'P 1'
#
loop_
_entity.id
_entity.type
_entity.pdbx_description
1 polymer ?
#
loop_
_entity_poly.entity_id
_entity_poly.type
_entity_poly.pdbx_seq_one_letter_code
_entity_poly.pdbx_strand_id
1 'polypeptide(L)'
;MFYYSSPNNMNYHHLVLEVALKQNTTLILTSECPSHFQSCLLKQGIKMDDLIKQQKLQIIDLFTQNSLWQDEELPLTETTPKLWSDPQPFQKDLQNYLLSQVKQRVVILENLSFFEIMCNERQLKPLKIIEELLSKCDQLHIFGSKQPLSQESVSIINFIIKHSISVTNLLPNQSGFSKDIDGQMIVETRHDSGICFEKSIYNLDQNKVNYLSALKMI
;
A
#
# COMPACT_ATOMS: atom_id res chain seq x y z
N MET A 1 -13.61 2.36 -7.82
CA MET A 1 -12.84 1.22 -8.41
C MET A 1 -11.88 0.71 -7.36
N PHE A 2 -11.71 -0.60 -7.26
CA PHE A 2 -11.00 -1.22 -6.14
C PHE A 2 -9.89 -2.15 -6.62
N TYR A 3 -8.69 -1.99 -6.08
CA TYR A 3 -7.47 -2.68 -6.48
C TYR A 3 -6.80 -3.29 -5.25
N TYR A 4 -6.44 -4.57 -5.32
CA TYR A 4 -5.74 -5.27 -4.23
C TYR A 4 -4.45 -5.89 -4.73
N SER A 5 -3.36 -5.76 -3.97
CA SER A 5 -2.04 -6.31 -4.34
C SER A 5 -1.38 -7.07 -3.18
N SER A 6 -0.88 -8.28 -3.44
CA SER A 6 -0.38 -9.21 -2.40
C SER A 6 0.69 -10.20 -2.91
N PRO A 7 1.74 -10.54 -2.13
CA PRO A 7 2.12 -9.93 -0.86
C PRO A 7 2.59 -8.49 -1.07
N ASN A 8 2.61 -7.73 0.03
CA ASN A 8 3.28 -6.44 0.13
C ASN A 8 4.74 -6.62 -0.35
N ASN A 9 5.04 -6.12 -1.54
CA ASN A 9 6.39 -6.03 -2.08
C ASN A 9 6.65 -4.56 -2.38
N MET A 10 7.57 -3.97 -1.63
CA MET A 10 7.86 -2.53 -1.68
C MET A 10 8.23 -2.04 -3.09
N ASN A 11 8.95 -2.85 -3.88
CA ASN A 11 9.27 -2.48 -5.26
C ASN A 11 8.02 -2.40 -6.16
N TYR A 12 7.01 -3.22 -5.89
CA TYR A 12 5.73 -3.15 -6.57
C TYR A 12 4.86 -1.98 -6.07
N HIS A 13 4.94 -1.67 -4.76
CA HIS A 13 4.30 -0.48 -4.21
C HIS A 13 4.80 0.77 -4.93
N HIS A 14 6.10 0.86 -5.21
CA HIS A 14 6.69 1.99 -5.93
C HIS A 14 6.13 2.16 -7.35
N LEU A 15 5.87 1.08 -8.08
CA LEU A 15 5.24 1.19 -9.41
C LEU A 15 3.81 1.69 -9.34
N VAL A 16 3.01 1.13 -8.43
CA VAL A 16 1.63 1.58 -8.24
C VAL A 16 1.61 3.02 -7.75
N LEU A 17 2.56 3.42 -6.88
CA LEU A 17 2.77 4.80 -6.49
C LEU A 17 3.12 5.66 -7.70
N GLU A 18 4.06 5.27 -8.56
CA GLU A 18 4.40 6.05 -9.76
C GLU A 18 3.17 6.31 -10.65
N VAL A 19 2.33 5.29 -10.87
CA VAL A 19 1.10 5.40 -11.66
C VAL A 19 0.05 6.25 -10.94
N ALA A 20 -0.16 6.02 -9.65
CA ALA A 20 -1.14 6.74 -8.84
C ALA A 20 -0.74 8.21 -8.65
N LEU A 21 0.54 8.53 -8.48
CA LEU A 21 1.05 9.89 -8.29
C LEU A 21 0.92 10.78 -9.54
N LYS A 22 0.59 10.22 -10.71
CA LYS A 22 0.12 10.99 -11.88
C LYS A 22 -1.28 11.58 -11.65
N GLN A 23 -2.00 11.09 -10.66
CA GLN A 23 -3.31 11.53 -10.21
C GLN A 23 -3.18 12.15 -8.81
N ASN A 24 -4.15 12.99 -8.44
CA ASN A 24 -4.18 13.50 -7.08
C ASN A 24 -4.49 12.34 -6.12
N THR A 25 -3.56 12.05 -5.22
CA THR A 25 -3.51 10.81 -4.43
C THR A 25 -3.36 11.09 -2.94
N THR A 26 -4.14 10.40 -2.12
CA THR A 26 -3.94 10.28 -0.67
C THR A 26 -3.23 8.96 -0.39
N LEU A 27 -2.05 9.03 0.23
CA LEU A 27 -1.27 7.88 0.68
C LEU A 27 -1.43 7.72 2.20
N ILE A 28 -2.02 6.61 2.63
CA ILE A 28 -2.20 6.23 4.03
C ILE A 28 -1.09 5.25 4.40
N LEU A 29 -0.17 5.70 5.25
CA LEU A 29 1.01 4.95 5.67
C LEU A 29 0.76 4.20 6.97
N THR A 30 1.10 2.92 7.02
CA THR A 30 0.73 2.04 8.15
C THR A 30 1.88 1.19 8.69
N SER A 31 2.82 0.75 7.85
CA SER A 31 4.04 0.03 8.25
C SER A 31 5.34 0.80 8.08
N GLU A 32 5.37 1.85 7.27
CA GLU A 32 6.60 2.52 6.87
C GLU A 32 6.45 4.04 7.01
N CYS A 33 7.52 4.72 7.43
CA CYS A 33 7.50 6.16 7.66
C CYS A 33 7.60 6.97 6.34
N PRO A 34 7.16 8.24 6.31
CA PRO A 34 7.22 9.08 5.11
C PRO A 34 8.62 9.21 4.48
N SER A 35 9.68 9.20 5.29
CA SER A 35 11.06 9.33 4.80
C SER A 35 11.54 8.12 4.01
N HIS A 36 11.02 6.92 4.30
CA HIS A 36 11.26 5.73 3.49
C HIS A 36 10.70 5.94 2.07
N PHE A 37 9.44 6.35 1.95
CA PHE A 37 8.79 6.62 0.66
C PHE A 37 9.48 7.74 -0.12
N GLN A 38 9.88 8.80 0.57
CA GLN A 38 10.64 9.89 -0.05
C GLN A 38 11.95 9.37 -0.66
N SER A 39 12.69 8.54 0.08
CA SER A 39 13.96 7.97 -0.39
C SER A 39 13.75 7.11 -1.63
N CYS A 40 12.67 6.34 -1.69
CA CYS A 40 12.34 5.52 -2.84
C CYS A 40 11.90 6.33 -4.06
N LEU A 41 11.04 7.34 -3.88
CA LEU A 41 10.63 8.25 -4.97
C LEU A 41 11.82 9.03 -5.52
N LEU A 42 12.75 9.45 -4.65
CA LEU A 42 13.94 10.18 -5.06
C LEU A 42 14.85 9.35 -5.97
N LYS A 43 14.98 8.04 -5.74
CA LYS A 43 15.71 7.13 -6.63
C LYS A 43 15.11 7.05 -8.04
N GLN A 44 13.83 7.39 -8.18
CA GLN A 44 13.12 7.47 -9.47
C GLN A 44 13.12 8.89 -10.05
N GLY A 45 13.81 9.84 -9.42
CA GLY A 45 13.83 11.25 -9.84
C GLY A 45 12.55 12.01 -9.46
N ILE A 46 11.69 11.44 -8.63
CA ILE A 46 10.44 12.06 -8.17
C ILE A 46 10.68 12.71 -6.81
N LYS A 47 10.42 14.02 -6.72
CA LYS A 47 10.50 14.77 -5.45
C LYS A 47 9.12 14.80 -4.79
N MET A 48 9.01 14.11 -3.65
CA MET A 48 7.77 14.05 -2.87
C MET A 48 7.26 15.44 -2.45
N ASP A 49 8.17 16.35 -2.06
CA ASP A 49 7.87 17.73 -1.68
C ASP A 49 7.16 18.51 -2.78
N ASP A 50 7.56 18.30 -4.04
CA ASP A 50 6.97 19.00 -5.17
C ASP A 50 5.53 18.54 -5.39
N LEU A 51 5.27 17.24 -5.21
CA LEU A 51 3.92 16.68 -5.30
C LEU A 51 3.01 17.20 -4.20
N ILE A 52 3.53 17.35 -2.99
CA ILE A 52 2.78 17.87 -1.84
C ILE A 52 2.49 19.36 -1.99
N LYS A 53 3.48 20.16 -2.40
CA LYS A 53 3.29 21.60 -2.69
C LYS A 53 2.28 21.84 -3.82
N GLN A 54 2.28 20.96 -4.82
CA GLN A 54 1.30 20.98 -5.92
C GLN A 54 -0.06 20.39 -5.52
N GLN A 55 -0.24 19.96 -4.27
CA GLN A 55 -1.46 19.30 -3.77
C GLN A 55 -1.84 18.02 -4.53
N LYS A 56 -0.87 17.39 -5.21
CA LYS A 56 -1.03 16.11 -5.92
C LYS A 56 -0.84 14.91 -5.00
N LEU A 57 -0.07 15.07 -3.93
CA LEU A 57 0.11 14.03 -2.91
C LEU A 57 -0.30 14.57 -1.55
N GLN A 58 -1.14 13.81 -0.86
CA GLN A 58 -1.43 13.98 0.55
C GLN A 58 -0.96 12.74 1.30
N ILE A 59 -0.26 12.92 2.41
CA ILE A 59 0.19 11.82 3.26
C ILE A 59 -0.62 11.85 4.55
N ILE A 60 -1.19 10.70 4.91
CA ILE A 60 -1.76 10.42 6.23
C ILE A 60 -0.80 9.43 6.90
N ASP A 61 -0.08 9.89 7.90
CA ASP A 61 0.94 9.12 8.59
C ASP A 61 0.34 8.44 9.82
N LEU A 62 -0.11 7.20 9.66
CA LEU A 62 -0.57 6.39 10.79
C LEU A 62 0.58 5.60 11.41
N PHE A 63 1.69 5.41 10.68
CA PHE A 63 2.89 4.74 11.20
C PHE A 63 3.38 5.46 12.46
N THR A 64 3.60 6.78 12.41
CA THR A 64 4.09 7.52 13.60
C THR A 64 3.06 7.63 14.73
N GLN A 65 1.77 7.40 14.41
CA GLN A 65 0.68 7.40 15.40
C GLN A 65 0.47 6.05 16.08
N ASN A 66 1.13 4.99 15.63
CA ASN A 66 0.98 3.67 16.19
C ASN A 66 1.87 3.54 17.44
N SER A 67 1.22 3.31 18.59
CA SER A 67 1.86 3.22 19.91
C SER A 67 2.85 2.07 19.99
N LEU A 68 2.68 0.99 19.22
CA LEU A 68 3.62 -0.14 19.18
C LEU A 68 5.04 0.27 18.78
N TRP A 69 5.20 1.35 18.02
CA TRP A 69 6.51 1.85 17.59
C TRP A 69 7.09 2.90 18.54
N GLN A 70 6.32 3.36 19.53
CA GLN A 70 6.72 4.40 20.47
C GLN A 70 7.33 3.82 21.76
N ASP A 71 7.06 2.54 22.06
CA ASP A 71 7.53 1.90 23.29
C ASP A 71 8.98 1.39 23.23
N GLU A 72 9.58 1.32 22.03
CA GLU A 72 11.02 1.09 21.89
C GLU A 72 11.73 2.45 21.84
N GLU A 73 12.36 2.83 22.96
CA GLU A 73 13.44 3.82 22.95
C GLU A 73 14.56 3.29 22.04
N LEU A 74 14.46 3.58 20.73
CA LEU A 74 15.53 3.30 19.80
C LEU A 74 16.77 4.03 20.33
N PRO A 75 17.92 3.34 20.49
CA PRO A 75 19.14 4.01 20.93
C PRO A 75 19.42 5.15 19.96
N LEU A 76 19.37 6.37 20.48
CA LEU A 76 19.65 7.60 19.73
C LEU A 76 21.08 7.51 19.20
N THR A 77 21.25 6.96 18.01
CA THR A 77 22.49 7.10 17.27
C THR A 77 22.46 8.50 16.66
N GLU A 78 23.57 9.24 16.76
CA GLU A 78 23.68 10.64 16.32
C GLU A 78 23.46 10.88 14.82
N THR A 79 23.10 9.83 14.07
CA THR A 79 22.79 9.82 12.64
C THR A 79 21.33 9.48 12.34
N THR A 80 20.42 9.53 13.33
CA THR A 80 18.99 9.30 13.09
C THR A 80 18.54 10.19 11.94
N PRO A 81 18.10 9.60 10.80
CA PRO A 81 17.65 10.37 9.67
C PRO A 81 16.57 11.33 10.15
N LYS A 82 16.76 12.62 9.92
CA LYS A 82 15.76 13.63 10.27
C LYS A 82 14.44 13.21 9.62
N LEU A 83 13.46 12.81 10.45
CA LEU A 83 12.13 12.49 9.95
C LEU A 83 11.62 13.73 9.21
N TRP A 84 11.20 13.52 7.96
CA TRP A 84 10.86 14.61 7.03
C TRP A 84 9.60 15.37 7.47
N SER A 85 8.75 14.74 8.27
CA SER A 85 7.65 15.37 8.99
C SER A 85 7.80 15.09 10.47
N ASP A 86 7.46 16.07 11.29
CA ASP A 86 7.20 15.81 12.70
C ASP A 86 6.15 14.70 12.80
N PRO A 87 6.32 13.74 13.72
CA PRO A 87 5.36 12.66 13.89
C PRO A 87 3.95 13.24 14.08
N GLN A 88 2.97 12.69 13.35
CA GLN A 88 1.59 13.17 13.50
C GLN A 88 1.10 12.87 14.93
N PRO A 89 0.42 13.82 15.59
CA PRO A 89 -0.07 13.60 16.94
C PRO A 89 -1.08 12.46 16.95
N PHE A 90 -1.05 11.65 18.02
CA PHE A 90 -1.96 10.53 18.20
C PHE A 90 -3.43 10.99 18.09
N GLN A 91 -4.18 10.38 17.17
CA GLN A 91 -5.60 10.67 16.96
C GLN A 91 -6.48 9.68 17.73
N LYS A 92 -7.14 10.16 18.78
CA LYS A 92 -8.07 9.35 19.61
C LYS A 92 -9.26 8.82 18.80
N ASP A 93 -9.75 9.61 17.86
CA ASP A 93 -10.82 9.22 16.93
C ASP A 93 -10.24 9.00 15.52
N LEU A 94 -9.53 7.89 15.36
CA LEU A 94 -8.83 7.57 14.11
C LEU A 94 -9.78 7.46 12.92
N GLN A 95 -10.98 6.91 13.12
CA GLN A 95 -11.95 6.74 12.04
C GLN A 95 -12.37 8.11 11.49
N ASN A 96 -12.88 9.02 12.33
CA ASN A 96 -13.33 10.33 11.86
C ASN A 96 -12.17 11.16 11.33
N TYR A 97 -11.00 11.08 11.96
CA TYR A 97 -9.78 11.71 11.46
C TYR A 97 -9.49 11.25 10.03
N LEU A 98 -9.32 9.95 9.80
CA LEU A 98 -8.93 9.39 8.51
C LEU A 98 -9.90 9.78 7.40
N LEU A 99 -11.21 9.67 7.67
CA LEU A 99 -12.27 9.98 6.71
C LEU A 99 -12.44 11.48 6.42
N SER A 100 -12.05 12.34 7.36
CA SER A 100 -12.01 13.79 7.16
C SER A 100 -10.78 14.24 6.39
N GLN A 101 -9.67 13.49 6.49
CA GLN A 101 -8.43 13.79 5.81
C GLN A 101 -8.41 13.32 4.37
N VAL A 102 -9.10 12.23 4.02
CA VAL A 102 -9.17 11.75 2.63
C VAL A 102 -9.90 12.77 1.77
N LYS A 103 -9.14 13.53 0.97
CA LYS A 103 -9.65 14.58 0.06
C LYS A 103 -9.48 14.23 -1.40
N GLN A 104 -8.62 13.26 -1.70
CA GLN A 104 -8.23 12.94 -3.06
C GLN A 104 -9.06 11.79 -3.64
N ARG A 105 -9.18 11.77 -4.97
CA ARG A 105 -9.95 10.76 -5.71
C ARG A 105 -9.27 9.40 -5.72
N VAL A 106 -7.95 9.36 -5.63
CA VAL A 106 -7.17 8.13 -5.52
C VAL A 106 -6.67 8.00 -4.10
N VAL A 107 -6.92 6.86 -3.47
CA VAL A 107 -6.47 6.53 -2.13
C VAL A 107 -5.63 5.26 -2.18
N ILE A 108 -4.52 5.27 -1.47
CA ILE A 108 -3.65 4.12 -1.30
C ILE A 108 -3.57 3.79 0.19
N LEU A 109 -3.94 2.56 0.56
CA LEU A 109 -3.69 1.97 1.86
C LEU A 109 -2.46 1.06 1.76
N GLU A 110 -1.37 1.48 2.40
CA GLU A 110 -0.03 0.92 2.21
C GLU A 110 0.14 -0.49 2.78
N ASN A 111 -0.52 -0.86 3.89
CA ASN A 111 -0.46 -2.21 4.41
C ASN A 111 -1.70 -2.57 5.26
N LEU A 112 -2.56 -3.41 4.71
CA LEU A 112 -3.78 -3.87 5.36
C LEU A 112 -3.51 -4.55 6.70
N SER A 113 -2.45 -5.34 6.82
CA SER A 113 -2.15 -6.10 8.03
C SER A 113 -1.83 -5.16 9.21
N PHE A 114 -1.03 -4.12 8.98
CA PHE A 114 -0.76 -3.11 10.01
C PHE A 114 -1.94 -2.18 10.25
N PHE A 115 -2.73 -1.89 9.22
CA PHE A 115 -4.00 -1.18 9.40
C PHE A 115 -4.97 -1.93 10.32
N GLU A 116 -5.10 -3.25 10.15
CA GLU A 116 -5.91 -4.11 11.01
C GLU A 116 -5.41 -4.09 12.46
N ILE A 117 -4.09 -4.23 12.68
CA ILE A 117 -3.49 -4.15 14.01
C ILE A 117 -3.86 -2.83 14.69
N MET A 118 -3.65 -1.69 14.02
CA MET A 118 -4.00 -0.38 14.57
C MET A 118 -5.50 -0.22 14.85
N CYS A 119 -6.35 -0.74 13.98
CA CYS A 119 -7.80 -0.71 14.21
C CYS A 119 -8.17 -1.51 15.45
N ASN A 120 -7.61 -2.71 15.60
CA ASN A 120 -7.91 -3.61 16.71
C ASN A 120 -7.49 -3.01 18.05
N GLU A 121 -6.30 -2.41 18.13
CA GLU A 121 -5.83 -1.71 19.35
C GLU A 121 -6.75 -0.56 19.76
N ARG A 122 -7.33 0.13 18.78
CA ARG A 122 -8.26 1.24 18.99
C ARG A 122 -9.71 0.79 19.06
N GLN A 123 -10.00 -0.51 19.08
CA GLN A 123 -11.34 -1.11 19.09
C GLN A 123 -12.21 -0.64 17.91
N LEU A 124 -11.59 -0.37 16.76
CA LEU A 124 -12.23 0.04 15.52
C LEU A 124 -12.49 -1.17 14.63
N LYS A 125 -13.49 -1.05 13.76
CA LYS A 125 -13.83 -2.08 12.77
C LYS A 125 -13.16 -1.76 11.44
N PRO A 126 -12.04 -2.42 11.06
CA PRO A 126 -11.29 -2.08 9.85
C PRO A 126 -12.14 -2.18 8.57
N LEU A 127 -13.01 -3.20 8.47
CA LEU A 127 -13.90 -3.37 7.31
C LEU A 127 -14.81 -2.14 7.09
N LYS A 128 -15.40 -1.60 8.15
CA LYS A 128 -16.28 -0.44 8.08
C LYS A 128 -15.54 0.79 7.55
N ILE A 129 -14.29 0.97 7.98
CA ILE A 129 -13.45 2.08 7.50
C ILE A 129 -13.14 1.91 6.01
N ILE A 130 -12.84 0.69 5.55
CA ILE A 130 -12.60 0.39 4.13
C ILE A 130 -13.84 0.67 3.28
N GLU A 131 -15.03 0.28 3.73
CA GLU A 131 -16.31 0.58 3.07
C GLU A 131 -16.55 2.09 2.97
N GLU A 132 -16.27 2.84 4.04
CA GLU A 132 -16.43 4.29 4.05
C GLU A 132 -15.39 4.99 3.15
N LEU A 133 -14.16 4.50 3.08
CA LEU A 133 -13.14 4.95 2.13
C LEU A 133 -13.57 4.73 0.69
N LEU A 134 -14.13 3.56 0.38
CA LEU A 134 -14.66 3.25 -0.96
C LEU A 134 -15.75 4.23 -1.40
N SER A 135 -16.55 4.74 -0.46
CA SER A 135 -17.58 5.74 -0.78
C SER A 135 -17.03 7.15 -1.03
N LYS A 136 -15.79 7.42 -0.60
CA LYS A 136 -15.15 8.75 -0.64
C LYS A 136 -14.14 8.94 -1.77
N CYS A 137 -13.74 7.88 -2.46
CA CYS A 137 -12.73 7.93 -3.50
C CYS A 137 -13.20 7.21 -4.77
N ASP A 138 -12.67 7.67 -5.92
CA ASP A 138 -12.92 7.03 -7.22
C ASP A 138 -12.10 5.74 -7.33
N GLN A 139 -10.92 5.69 -6.70
CA GLN A 139 -10.00 4.56 -6.71
C GLN A 139 -9.42 4.31 -5.32
N LEU A 140 -9.56 3.08 -4.82
CA LEU A 140 -8.89 2.62 -3.61
C LEU A 140 -7.93 1.48 -3.97
N HIS A 141 -6.65 1.69 -3.67
CA HIS A 141 -5.59 0.69 -3.80
C HIS A 141 -5.22 0.19 -2.41
N ILE A 142 -5.34 -1.10 -2.16
CA ILE A 142 -4.94 -1.73 -0.90
C ILE A 142 -3.82 -2.70 -1.17
N PHE A 143 -2.73 -2.55 -0.42
CA PHE A 143 -1.68 -3.55 -0.36
C PHE A 143 -1.81 -4.37 0.91
N GLY A 144 -1.52 -5.66 0.85
CA GLY A 144 -1.58 -6.52 2.02
C GLY A 144 -0.73 -7.76 1.90
N SER A 145 -0.56 -8.47 3.02
CA SER A 145 0.07 -9.79 3.02
C SER A 145 -0.86 -10.87 2.43
N LYS A 146 -0.28 -11.95 1.93
CA LYS A 146 -1.04 -13.18 1.63
C LYS A 146 -1.45 -13.93 2.88
N GLN A 147 -0.72 -13.74 3.98
CA GLN A 147 -1.00 -14.43 5.23
C GLN A 147 -1.94 -13.58 6.09
N PRO A 148 -3.19 -14.03 6.31
CA PRO A 148 -4.11 -13.38 7.23
C PRO A 148 -3.56 -13.49 8.67
N LEU A 149 -3.69 -12.41 9.45
CA LEU A 149 -3.28 -12.40 10.85
C LEU A 149 -4.30 -13.09 11.77
N SER A 150 -5.56 -13.16 11.34
CA SER A 150 -6.68 -13.70 12.11
C SER A 150 -7.83 -14.16 11.22
N GLN A 151 -8.85 -14.81 11.79
CA GLN A 151 -10.11 -15.13 11.09
C GLN A 151 -10.86 -13.87 10.61
N GLU A 152 -10.73 -12.77 11.35
CA GLU A 152 -11.27 -11.48 10.93
C GLU A 152 -10.52 -10.97 9.69
N SER A 153 -9.18 -11.08 9.67
CA SER A 153 -8.35 -10.75 8.50
C SER A 153 -8.74 -11.56 7.27
N VAL A 154 -9.05 -12.85 7.41
CA VAL A 154 -9.56 -13.68 6.30
C VAL A 154 -10.85 -13.09 5.73
N SER A 155 -11.77 -12.68 6.61
CA SER A 155 -13.05 -12.11 6.20
C SER A 155 -12.87 -10.77 5.47
N ILE A 156 -11.98 -9.92 5.96
CA ILE A 156 -11.64 -8.63 5.34
C ILE A 156 -10.97 -8.85 3.98
N ILE A 157 -9.95 -9.71 3.90
CA ILE A 157 -9.25 -10.01 2.65
C ILE A 157 -10.22 -10.61 1.62
N ASN A 158 -11.09 -11.52 2.02
CA ASN A 158 -12.10 -12.09 1.13
C ASN A 158 -13.10 -11.04 0.63
N PHE A 159 -13.53 -10.13 1.52
CA PHE A 159 -14.34 -8.99 1.12
C PHE A 159 -13.60 -8.11 0.11
N ILE A 160 -12.34 -7.77 0.37
CA ILE A 160 -11.52 -6.92 -0.50
C ILE A 160 -11.37 -7.58 -1.87
N ILE A 161 -10.91 -8.83 -1.88
CA ILE A 161 -10.73 -9.61 -3.09
C ILE A 161 -12.03 -9.67 -3.85
N LYS A 162 -13.17 -10.00 -3.24
CA LYS A 162 -14.48 -10.13 -3.92
C LYS A 162 -14.95 -8.84 -4.59
N HIS A 163 -14.67 -7.68 -4.01
CA HIS A 163 -15.13 -6.39 -4.56
C HIS A 163 -14.07 -5.69 -5.41
N SER A 164 -12.87 -6.24 -5.51
CA SER A 164 -11.80 -5.71 -6.36
C SER A 164 -12.09 -5.94 -7.85
N ILE A 165 -11.88 -4.90 -8.65
CA ILE A 165 -11.89 -4.98 -10.12
C ILE A 165 -10.58 -5.60 -10.60
N SER A 166 -9.49 -5.43 -9.86
CA SER A 166 -8.23 -6.08 -10.16
C SER A 166 -7.52 -6.54 -8.89
N VAL A 167 -7.00 -7.76 -8.94
CA VAL A 167 -6.21 -8.38 -7.87
C VAL A 167 -4.85 -8.77 -8.44
N THR A 168 -3.79 -8.16 -7.93
CA THR A 168 -2.42 -8.50 -8.31
C THR A 168 -1.77 -9.39 -7.26
N ASN A 169 -1.33 -10.57 -7.68
CA ASN A 169 -0.62 -11.52 -6.85
C ASN A 169 0.85 -11.61 -7.29
N LEU A 170 1.77 -11.23 -6.42
CA LEU A 170 3.19 -11.51 -6.59
C LEU A 170 3.50 -12.87 -5.95
N LEU A 171 4.29 -13.68 -6.63
CA LEU A 171 4.70 -15.00 -6.20
C LEU A 171 6.22 -15.08 -6.31
N PRO A 172 6.93 -15.50 -5.26
CA PRO A 172 8.36 -15.72 -5.37
C PRO A 172 8.65 -16.82 -6.40
N ASN A 173 9.85 -16.80 -6.95
CA ASN A 173 10.29 -17.85 -7.85
C ASN A 173 10.27 -19.23 -7.16
N GLN A 174 9.48 -20.18 -7.69
CA GLN A 174 9.28 -21.50 -7.08
C GLN A 174 10.53 -22.39 -7.13
N SER A 175 11.47 -22.12 -8.04
CA SER A 175 12.75 -22.83 -8.13
C SER A 175 13.83 -22.29 -7.18
N GLY A 176 13.50 -21.31 -6.34
CA GLY A 176 14.43 -20.67 -5.41
C GLY A 176 14.94 -19.31 -5.90
N PHE A 177 15.89 -18.73 -5.17
CA PHE A 177 16.49 -17.44 -5.52
C PHE A 177 17.24 -17.55 -6.86
N SER A 178 16.82 -16.75 -7.83
CA SER A 178 17.51 -16.57 -9.12
C SER A 178 18.01 -15.14 -9.21
N LYS A 179 19.19 -14.93 -9.80
CA LYS A 179 19.74 -13.60 -10.08
C LYS A 179 18.92 -12.85 -11.13
N ASP A 180 18.24 -13.59 -12.00
CA ASP A 180 17.59 -13.04 -13.19
C ASP A 180 16.06 -12.99 -13.07
N ILE A 181 15.48 -13.67 -12.06
CA ILE A 181 14.03 -13.80 -11.87
C ILE A 181 13.71 -13.72 -10.37
N ASP A 182 13.02 -12.67 -9.95
CA ASP A 182 12.51 -12.52 -8.59
C ASP A 182 11.22 -13.32 -8.38
N GLY A 183 10.37 -13.37 -9.41
CA GLY A 183 9.08 -14.03 -9.25
C GLY A 183 8.13 -13.97 -10.44
N GLN A 184 6.88 -14.30 -10.14
CA GLN A 184 5.76 -14.27 -11.05
C GLN A 184 4.71 -13.30 -10.52
N MET A 185 4.19 -12.46 -11.40
CA MET A 185 3.03 -11.60 -11.15
C MET A 185 1.83 -12.21 -11.83
N ILE A 186 0.72 -12.37 -11.12
CA ILE A 186 -0.57 -12.82 -11.64
C ILE A 186 -1.56 -11.70 -11.39
N VAL A 187 -2.07 -11.09 -12.45
CA VAL A 187 -3.11 -10.07 -12.38
C VAL A 187 -4.44 -10.70 -12.78
N GLU A 188 -5.36 -10.79 -11.83
CA GLU A 188 -6.75 -11.12 -12.08
C GLU A 188 -7.51 -9.81 -12.30
N THR A 189 -8.15 -9.64 -13.46
CA THR A 189 -8.99 -8.48 -13.75
C THR A 189 -10.41 -8.94 -14.02
N ARG A 190 -11.38 -8.29 -13.38
CA ARG A 190 -12.79 -8.62 -13.48
C ARG A 190 -13.49 -7.58 -14.36
N HIS A 191 -14.25 -8.09 -15.31
CA HIS A 191 -15.07 -7.34 -16.23
C HIS A 191 -16.49 -7.89 -16.21
N ASP A 192 -17.45 -7.13 -16.74
CA ASP A 192 -18.84 -7.58 -16.85
C ASP A 192 -18.96 -8.89 -17.66
N SER A 193 -18.01 -9.14 -18.58
CA SER A 193 -17.94 -10.32 -19.44
C SER A 193 -17.20 -11.52 -18.83
N GLY A 194 -16.66 -11.40 -17.60
CA GLY A 194 -15.92 -12.48 -16.95
C GLY A 194 -14.61 -12.03 -16.31
N ILE A 195 -13.75 -13.01 -15.97
CA ILE A 195 -12.48 -12.80 -15.28
C ILE A 195 -11.33 -13.12 -16.25
N CYS A 196 -10.38 -12.19 -16.40
CA CYS A 196 -9.18 -12.34 -17.20
C CYS A 196 -7.95 -12.50 -16.30
N PHE A 197 -7.02 -13.39 -16.69
CA PHE A 197 -5.77 -13.60 -15.97
C PHE A 197 -4.57 -13.25 -16.85
N GLU A 198 -3.71 -12.37 -16.36
CA GLU A 198 -2.43 -12.05 -16.97
C GLU A 198 -1.30 -12.53 -16.06
N LYS A 199 -0.45 -13.39 -16.60
CA LYS A 199 0.71 -13.93 -15.88
C LYS A 199 1.99 -13.36 -16.48
N SER A 200 2.81 -12.74 -15.64
CA SER A 200 4.11 -12.22 -16.05
C SER A 200 5.24 -12.73 -15.18
N ILE A 201 6.41 -12.96 -15.77
CA ILE A 201 7.66 -13.17 -15.00
C ILE A 201 8.29 -11.80 -14.79
N TYR A 202 8.75 -11.52 -13.57
CA TYR A 202 9.40 -10.24 -13.27
C TYR A 202 10.77 -10.40 -12.60
N ASN A 203 11.59 -9.38 -12.79
CA ASN A 203 12.85 -9.14 -12.11
C ASN A 203 12.82 -7.72 -11.50
N LEU A 204 13.35 -7.56 -10.30
CA LEU A 204 13.55 -6.32 -9.58
C LEU A 204 14.98 -5.86 -9.83
N ASP A 205 15.15 -4.97 -10.80
CA ASP A 205 16.36 -4.14 -10.87
C ASP A 205 16.23 -3.01 -9.84
N GLN A 206 17.33 -2.45 -9.36
CA GLN A 206 17.44 -1.66 -8.12
C GLN A 206 16.37 -0.58 -7.89
N ASN A 207 15.68 -0.11 -8.94
CA ASN A 207 14.56 0.83 -8.87
C ASN A 207 13.39 0.53 -9.83
N LYS A 208 13.35 -0.63 -10.50
CA LYS A 208 12.39 -0.95 -11.56
C LYS A 208 11.98 -2.41 -11.54
N VAL A 209 10.72 -2.67 -11.89
CA VAL A 209 10.25 -4.03 -12.18
C VAL A 209 10.35 -4.24 -13.70
N ASN A 210 11.14 -5.21 -14.10
CA ASN A 210 11.32 -5.63 -15.49
C ASN A 210 10.44 -6.85 -15.76
N TYR A 211 9.50 -6.73 -16.71
CA TYR A 211 8.65 -7.84 -17.13
C TYR A 211 9.30 -8.60 -18.29
N LEU A 212 9.61 -9.87 -18.07
CA LEU A 212 10.38 -10.70 -19.02
C LEU A 212 9.50 -11.45 -20.01
N SER A 213 8.24 -11.69 -19.66
CA SER A 213 7.22 -12.27 -20.55
C SER A 213 5.84 -12.06 -19.95
N ALA A 214 4.84 -11.77 -20.79
CA ALA A 214 3.43 -11.76 -20.40
C ALA A 214 2.70 -12.89 -21.16
N LEU A 215 2.17 -13.87 -20.44
CA LEU A 215 1.27 -14.88 -20.96
C LEU A 215 -0.16 -14.44 -20.65
N LYS A 216 -0.95 -14.21 -21.70
CA LYS A 216 -2.37 -13.87 -21.58
C LYS A 216 -3.19 -15.15 -21.66
N MET A 217 -3.96 -15.47 -20.62
CA MET A 217 -4.90 -16.61 -20.62
C MET A 217 -6.32 -16.05 -20.71
N ILE A 218 -7.06 -16.47 -21.74
CA ILE A 218 -8.46 -16.12 -21.99
C ILE A 218 -9.33 -17.27 -21.49
#